data_AF-A0A3D3MID9-F1
#
_entry.id   AF-A0A3D3MID9-F1
#
_cell.length_a   1.000
_cell.length_b   1.000
_cell.length_c   1.000
_cell.angle_alpha   90.00
_cell.angle_beta   90.00
_cell.angle_gamma   90.00
#
_symmetry.space_group_name_H-M   'P 1'
#
loop_
_entity.id
_entity.type
_entity.pdbx_description
1 polymer ?
#
loop_
_entity_poly.entity_id
_entity_poly.type
_entity_poly.pdbx_seq_one_letter_code
_entity_poly.pdbx_strand_id
1 'polypeptide(L)'
;MMQMTNTIKLVRLLKNNYHIILAFATLVFIIIAFFLSHFNLKDAKKNSKYTVAYITSDWHQKNNNGVGTDFSYYINGKRIDRTCVSSLKKGTKYILLYDSIHPKNYIMLYNHKLPNNIKAPSNGWKFKDLPIKIDSNELKVYFEELNIP
;
A
#
# COMPACT_ATOMS: atom_id res chain seq x y z
N MET A 1 -20.44 -46.91 -16.75
CA MET A 1 -21.33 -46.28 -17.77
C MET A 1 -21.98 -44.98 -17.28
N MET A 2 -22.29 -44.81 -15.98
CA MET A 2 -22.98 -43.62 -15.42
C MET A 2 -22.13 -42.33 -15.33
N GLN A 3 -20.79 -42.42 -15.21
CA GLN A 3 -19.93 -41.22 -15.17
C GLN A 3 -19.77 -40.55 -16.54
N MET A 4 -19.74 -41.35 -17.63
CA MET A 4 -19.50 -40.87 -18.99
C MET A 4 -20.68 -40.04 -19.54
N THR A 5 -21.91 -40.40 -19.15
CA THR A 5 -23.13 -39.64 -19.49
C THR A 5 -23.21 -38.30 -18.76
N ASN A 6 -22.72 -38.22 -17.52
CA ASN A 6 -22.66 -36.96 -16.77
C ASN A 6 -21.63 -35.99 -17.35
N THR A 7 -20.46 -36.49 -17.77
CA THR A 7 -19.44 -35.66 -18.45
C THR A 7 -19.92 -35.13 -19.80
N ILE A 8 -20.62 -35.94 -20.59
CA ILE A 8 -21.14 -35.51 -21.91
C ILE A 8 -22.24 -34.46 -21.75
N LYS A 9 -23.14 -34.61 -20.77
CA LYS A 9 -24.16 -33.60 -20.44
C LYS A 9 -23.52 -32.29 -19.96
N LEU A 10 -22.47 -32.37 -19.15
CA LEU A 10 -21.72 -31.20 -18.66
C LEU A 10 -21.08 -30.44 -19.82
N VAL A 11 -20.37 -31.12 -20.73
CA VAL A 11 -19.73 -30.50 -21.90
C VAL A 11 -20.76 -29.83 -22.82
N ARG A 12 -21.94 -30.45 -22.99
CA ARG A 12 -23.03 -29.89 -23.80
C ARG A 12 -23.63 -28.63 -23.16
N LEU A 13 -23.83 -28.64 -21.84
CA LEU A 13 -24.27 -27.47 -21.07
C LEU A 13 -23.26 -26.32 -21.13
N LEU A 14 -21.96 -26.63 -20.97
CA LEU A 14 -20.88 -25.66 -21.08
C LEU A 14 -20.83 -25.01 -22.47
N LYS A 15 -21.04 -25.79 -23.54
CA LYS A 15 -20.97 -25.30 -24.93
C LYS A 15 -22.18 -24.44 -25.32
N ASN A 16 -23.39 -24.81 -24.88
CA ASN A 16 -24.60 -24.05 -25.22
C ASN A 16 -24.74 -22.76 -24.41
N ASN A 17 -24.23 -22.74 -23.18
CA ASN A 17 -24.39 -21.61 -22.26
C ASN A 17 -23.07 -20.86 -22.01
N TYR A 18 -22.07 -21.02 -22.87
CA TYR A 18 -20.72 -20.50 -22.62
C TYR A 18 -20.71 -18.98 -22.42
N HIS A 19 -21.56 -18.24 -23.15
CA HIS A 19 -21.72 -16.79 -22.98
C HIS A 19 -22.21 -16.41 -21.59
N ILE A 20 -23.13 -17.18 -21.02
CA ILE A 20 -23.70 -16.95 -19.68
C ILE A 20 -22.63 -17.24 -18.62
N ILE A 21 -21.88 -18.33 -18.78
CA ILE A 21 -20.78 -18.70 -17.89
C ILE A 21 -19.68 -17.63 -17.93
N LEU A 22 -19.33 -17.15 -19.12
CA LEU A 22 -18.33 -16.10 -19.30
C LEU A 22 -18.78 -14.77 -18.69
N ALA A 23 -20.04 -14.38 -18.88
CA ALA A 23 -20.61 -13.19 -18.26
C ALA A 23 -20.58 -13.28 -16.73
N PHE A 24 -20.96 -14.42 -16.15
CA PHE A 24 -20.91 -14.62 -14.71
C PHE A 24 -19.48 -14.60 -14.16
N ALA A 25 -18.53 -15.27 -14.82
CA ALA A 25 -17.12 -15.24 -14.46
C ALA A 25 -16.54 -13.83 -14.51
N THR A 26 -16.93 -13.04 -15.53
CA THR A 26 -16.51 -11.64 -15.69
C THR A 26 -17.08 -10.77 -14.57
N LEU A 27 -18.35 -10.96 -14.21
CA LEU A 27 -18.98 -10.25 -13.08
C LEU A 27 -18.27 -10.55 -11.76
N VAL A 28 -17.99 -11.83 -11.48
CA VAL A 28 -17.25 -12.23 -10.28
C VAL A 28 -15.84 -11.61 -10.27
N PHE A 29 -15.16 -11.60 -11.42
CA PHE A 29 -13.85 -10.97 -11.55
C PHE A 29 -13.91 -9.46 -11.27
N ILE A 30 -14.92 -8.75 -11.80
CA ILE A 30 -15.13 -7.32 -11.54
C ILE A 30 -15.37 -7.08 -10.04
N ILE A 31 -16.18 -7.90 -9.38
CA ILE A 31 -16.43 -7.78 -7.94
C ILE A 31 -15.13 -7.98 -7.14
N ILE A 32 -14.35 -9.02 -7.45
CA ILE A 32 -13.07 -9.28 -6.79
C ILE A 32 -12.10 -8.12 -7.04
N ALA A 33 -11.99 -7.64 -8.28
CA ALA A 33 -11.14 -6.51 -8.64
C ALA A 33 -11.56 -5.22 -7.91
N PHE A 34 -12.86 -5.01 -7.71
CA PHE A 34 -13.39 -3.87 -6.96
C PHE A 34 -13.05 -3.94 -5.46
N PHE A 35 -13.16 -5.12 -4.84
CA PHE A 35 -12.74 -5.30 -3.45
C PHE A 35 -11.22 -5.18 -3.28
N LEU A 36 -10.45 -5.68 -4.24
CA LEU A 36 -8.98 -5.53 -4.26
C LEU A 36 -8.52 -4.11 -4.60
N SER A 37 -9.33 -3.29 -5.27
CA SER A 37 -8.97 -1.89 -5.55
C SER A 37 -9.30 -0.98 -4.36
N HIS A 38 -10.27 -1.36 -3.53
CA HIS A 38 -10.65 -0.66 -2.30
C HIS A 38 -9.74 -0.96 -1.10
N PHE A 39 -8.45 -1.27 -1.31
CA PHE A 39 -7.46 -1.24 -0.24
C PHE A 39 -7.30 0.20 0.24
N ASN A 40 -8.08 0.52 1.27
CA ASN A 40 -8.27 1.86 1.78
C ASN A 40 -7.09 2.25 2.67
N LEU A 41 -6.68 3.52 2.60
CA LEU A 41 -5.78 4.12 3.60
C LEU A 41 -6.33 4.01 5.04
N LYS A 42 -7.63 3.75 5.20
CA LYS A 42 -8.28 3.39 6.47
C LYS A 42 -7.63 2.16 7.15
N ASP A 43 -7.13 1.20 6.37
CA ASP A 43 -6.46 0.02 6.92
C ASP A 43 -5.09 0.38 7.52
N ALA A 44 -4.40 1.39 6.96
CA ALA A 44 -3.17 1.93 7.51
C ALA A 44 -3.37 2.55 8.90
N LYS A 45 -4.56 3.09 9.21
CA LYS A 45 -4.89 3.56 10.56
C LYS A 45 -5.00 2.41 11.55
N LYS A 46 -5.76 1.37 11.21
CA LYS A 46 -6.02 0.21 12.09
C LYS A 46 -4.78 -0.62 12.36
N ASN A 47 -3.95 -0.84 11.34
CA ASN A 47 -2.75 -1.66 11.39
C ASN A 47 -1.47 -0.82 11.37
N SER A 48 -1.55 0.42 11.87
CA SER A 48 -0.50 1.42 11.80
C SER A 48 0.77 0.95 12.50
N LYS A 49 1.86 1.01 11.75
CA LYS A 49 3.22 0.94 12.29
C LYS A 49 4.07 2.04 11.67
N TYR A 50 5.19 2.32 12.31
CA TYR A 50 6.05 3.43 11.93
C TYR A 50 7.45 2.93 11.60
N THR A 51 8.08 3.54 10.60
CA THR A 51 9.46 3.26 10.20
C THR A 51 10.14 4.54 9.72
N VAL A 52 11.36 4.41 9.23
CA VAL A 52 12.14 5.50 8.65
C VAL A 52 12.01 5.48 7.13
N ALA A 53 11.55 6.59 6.56
CA ALA A 53 11.73 6.88 5.14
C ALA A 53 13.09 7.54 4.93
N TYR A 54 13.89 6.96 4.03
CA TYR A 54 15.20 7.46 3.62
C TYR A 54 15.04 8.14 2.26
N ILE A 55 15.25 9.46 2.20
CA ILE A 55 15.14 10.19 0.94
C ILE A 55 16.38 9.91 0.08
N THR A 56 16.16 9.33 -1.10
CA THR A 56 17.21 8.78 -1.97
C THR A 56 17.55 9.67 -3.17
N SER A 57 16.67 10.60 -3.53
CA SER A 57 16.92 11.61 -4.56
C SER A 57 16.48 12.98 -4.07
N ASP A 58 16.95 14.04 -4.72
CA ASP A 58 16.24 15.31 -4.71
C ASP A 58 15.02 15.23 -5.66
N TRP A 59 14.18 16.27 -5.66
CA TRP A 59 13.04 16.34 -6.56
C TRP A 59 13.49 16.29 -8.02
N HIS A 60 12.81 15.48 -8.82
CA HIS A 60 13.09 15.34 -10.24
C HIS A 60 11.83 15.05 -11.04
N GLN A 61 11.94 15.30 -12.34
CA GLN A 61 10.98 14.86 -13.34
C GLN A 61 11.69 13.86 -14.24
N LYS A 62 11.35 12.57 -14.11
CA LYS A 62 11.83 11.52 -15.02
C LYS A 62 10.91 11.47 -16.22
N ASN A 63 11.47 11.36 -17.43
CA ASN A 63 10.68 11.29 -18.67
C ASN A 63 9.65 10.13 -18.67
N ASN A 64 9.87 9.04 -17.91
CA ASN A 64 8.99 7.85 -17.97
C ASN A 64 8.60 7.26 -16.59
N ASN A 65 8.99 7.84 -15.45
CA ASN A 65 8.89 7.18 -14.12
C ASN A 65 8.39 8.09 -12.99
N GLY A 66 7.51 9.04 -13.31
CA GLY A 66 6.88 9.92 -12.34
C GLY A 66 7.69 11.17 -12.02
N VAL A 67 7.00 12.10 -11.36
CA VAL A 67 7.51 13.40 -10.92
C VAL A 67 7.51 13.42 -9.41
N GLY A 68 8.65 13.74 -8.80
CA GLY A 68 8.76 13.84 -7.36
C GLY A 68 10.14 13.50 -6.81
N THR A 69 10.15 13.16 -5.52
CA THR A 69 11.32 12.77 -4.76
C THR A 69 11.26 11.27 -4.45
N ASP A 70 12.30 10.52 -4.79
CA ASP A 70 12.39 9.11 -4.47
C ASP A 70 12.80 8.89 -3.03
N PHE A 71 12.19 7.90 -2.39
CA PHE A 71 12.57 7.45 -1.06
C PHE A 71 12.45 5.94 -0.94
N SER A 72 13.10 5.41 0.09
CA SER A 72 13.04 3.99 0.42
C SER A 72 12.79 3.78 1.91
N TYR A 73 12.24 2.65 2.28
CA TYR A 73 12.09 2.22 3.67
C TYR A 73 12.24 0.71 3.77
N TYR A 74 12.47 0.23 4.99
CA TYR A 74 12.74 -1.18 5.26
C TYR A 74 11.70 -1.74 6.23
N ILE A 75 11.15 -2.89 5.87
CA ILE A 75 10.25 -3.67 6.71
C ILE A 75 10.73 -5.12 6.67
N ASN A 76 11.05 -5.66 7.85
CA ASN A 76 11.65 -6.99 8.03
C ASN A 76 12.86 -7.23 7.11
N GLY A 77 13.72 -6.21 6.96
CA GLY A 77 14.90 -6.24 6.10
C GLY A 77 14.61 -6.10 4.60
N LYS A 78 13.35 -6.12 4.17
CA LYS A 78 12.96 -5.91 2.78
C LYS A 78 12.87 -4.42 2.47
N ARG A 79 13.61 -3.99 1.45
CA ARG A 79 13.56 -2.63 0.91
C ARG A 79 12.30 -2.42 0.08
N ILE A 80 11.65 -1.29 0.27
CA ILE A 80 10.53 -0.82 -0.55
C ILE A 80 10.87 0.58 -1.04
N ASP A 81 10.83 0.77 -2.35
CA ASP A 81 11.10 2.05 -3.02
C ASP A 81 9.80 2.71 -3.51
N ARG A 82 9.74 4.03 -3.39
CA ARG A 82 8.58 4.87 -3.70
C ARG A 82 9.01 6.26 -4.14
N THR A 83 8.07 7.00 -4.72
CA THR A 83 8.24 8.40 -5.07
C THR A 83 7.10 9.19 -4.43
N CYS A 84 7.41 10.33 -3.81
CA CYS A 84 6.41 11.27 -3.29
C CYS A 84 6.49 12.59 -4.06
N VAL A 85 5.36 13.28 -4.20
CA VAL A 85 5.30 14.54 -4.96
C VAL A 85 6.07 15.68 -4.28
N SER A 86 6.20 15.64 -2.96
CA SER A 86 6.90 16.64 -2.17
C SER A 86 8.36 16.80 -2.57
N SER A 87 8.85 18.05 -2.63
CA SER A 87 10.27 18.35 -2.84
C SER A 87 11.03 18.19 -1.53
N LEU A 88 11.75 17.07 -1.39
CA LEU A 88 12.52 16.73 -0.20
C LEU A 88 14.01 16.66 -0.53
N LYS A 89 14.84 16.96 0.45
CA LYS A 89 16.30 16.93 0.29
C LYS A 89 16.85 15.51 0.41
N LYS A 90 17.68 15.09 -0.54
CA LYS A 90 18.40 13.81 -0.51
C LYS A 90 19.17 13.64 0.80
N GLY A 91 19.14 12.42 1.34
CA GLY A 91 19.83 12.05 2.58
C GLY A 91 19.09 12.45 3.86
N THR A 92 17.94 13.13 3.75
CA THR A 92 17.07 13.36 4.91
C THR A 92 16.26 12.11 5.24
N LYS A 93 15.77 12.07 6.48
CA LYS A 93 14.96 10.97 7.01
C LYS A 93 13.69 11.52 7.62
N TYR A 94 12.56 10.86 7.39
CA TYR A 94 11.27 11.22 7.95
C TYR A 94 10.61 10.00 8.59
N ILE A 95 9.68 10.26 9.50
CA ILE A 95 8.79 9.20 9.97
C ILE A 95 7.82 8.84 8.85
N LEU A 96 7.67 7.54 8.65
CA LEU A 96 6.72 6.98 7.72
C LEU A 96 5.80 6.03 8.46
N LEU A 97 4.51 6.32 8.44
CA LEU A 97 3.46 5.40 8.85
C LEU A 97 3.17 4.45 7.69
N TYR A 98 2.98 3.17 7.99
CA TYR A 98 2.57 2.17 7.01
C TYR A 98 1.53 1.20 7.57
N ASP A 99 0.74 0.60 6.68
CA ASP A 99 -0.11 -0.55 7.00
C ASP A 99 0.76 -1.80 7.14
N SER A 100 0.79 -2.40 8.34
CA SER A 100 1.58 -3.60 8.58
C SER A 100 1.12 -4.85 7.83
N ILE A 101 -0.11 -4.89 7.31
CA ILE A 101 -0.62 -5.96 6.42
C ILE A 101 -0.24 -5.66 4.98
N HIS A 102 -0.39 -4.39 4.54
CA HIS A 102 -0.03 -3.93 3.20
C HIS A 102 1.05 -2.84 3.24
N PRO A 103 2.33 -3.19 3.44
CA PRO A 103 3.46 -2.25 3.57
C PRO A 103 3.59 -1.18 2.48
N LYS A 104 2.96 -1.41 1.33
CA LYS A 104 2.93 -0.49 0.19
C LYS A 104 2.05 0.73 0.43
N ASN A 105 1.10 0.64 1.37
CA ASN A 105 0.22 1.72 1.81
C ASN A 105 0.92 2.48 2.93
N TYR A 106 1.20 3.76 2.70
CA TYR A 106 1.97 4.56 3.62
C TYR A 106 1.47 6.00 3.68
N ILE A 107 1.86 6.67 4.77
CA ILE A 107 1.71 8.10 4.97
C ILE A 107 3.06 8.63 5.46
N MET A 108 3.66 9.55 4.70
CA MET A 108 4.89 10.22 5.13
C MET A 108 4.55 11.41 6.02
N LEU A 109 5.13 11.46 7.20
CA LEU A 109 4.92 12.54 8.15
C LEU A 109 5.98 13.63 7.91
N TYR A 110 5.74 14.49 6.92
CA TYR A 110 6.73 15.45 6.40
C TYR A 110 7.24 16.46 7.45
N ASN A 111 6.47 16.73 8.51
CA ASN A 111 6.89 17.63 9.59
C ASN A 111 7.79 16.95 10.63
N HIS A 112 7.96 15.63 10.55
CA HIS A 112 8.64 14.81 11.55
C HIS A 112 9.94 14.23 10.99
N LYS A 113 10.94 15.10 10.82
CA LYS A 113 12.29 14.71 10.40
C LYS A 113 13.00 13.93 11.51
N LEU A 114 13.69 12.86 11.14
CA LEU A 114 14.48 12.05 12.06
C LEU A 114 15.97 12.39 12.00
N PRO A 115 16.67 12.37 13.15
CA PRO A 115 18.12 12.39 13.19
C PRO A 115 18.75 11.19 12.45
N ASN A 116 19.98 11.36 11.96
CA ASN A 116 20.65 10.34 11.15
C ASN A 116 21.00 9.06 11.91
N ASN A 117 21.10 9.09 13.23
CA ASN A 117 21.43 7.94 14.08
C ASN A 117 20.23 7.01 14.38
N ILE A 118 19.01 7.46 14.10
CA ILE A 118 17.81 6.65 14.35
C ILE A 118 17.69 5.54 13.30
N LYS A 119 17.43 4.32 13.79
CA LYS A 119 17.12 3.13 13.00
C LYS A 119 15.80 2.54 13.47
N ALA A 120 14.92 2.21 12.53
CA ALA A 120 13.70 1.49 12.84
C ALA A 120 14.01 0.02 13.21
N PRO A 121 13.26 -0.57 14.15
CA PRO A 121 13.26 -2.01 14.34
C PRO A 121 12.70 -2.70 13.08
N SER A 122 13.03 -3.98 12.90
CA SER A 122 12.63 -4.76 11.72
C SER A 122 11.13 -4.67 11.43
N ASN A 123 10.30 -4.76 12.46
CA ASN A 123 8.84 -4.73 12.34
C ASN A 123 8.23 -3.35 12.58
N GLY A 124 9.02 -2.27 12.50
CA GLY A 124 8.59 -0.90 12.81
C GLY A 124 8.20 -0.67 14.28
N TRP A 125 8.03 0.60 14.63
CA TRP A 125 7.55 1.03 15.93
C TRP A 125 6.03 0.96 16.01
N LYS A 126 5.50 0.76 17.22
CA LYS A 126 4.14 1.20 17.56
C LYS A 126 4.18 2.69 17.89
N PHE A 127 3.03 3.36 17.88
CA PHE A 127 2.94 4.78 18.18
C PHE A 127 3.62 5.17 19.51
N LYS A 128 3.38 4.39 20.57
CA LYS A 128 3.96 4.59 21.90
C LYS A 128 5.48 4.39 21.97
N ASP A 129 6.08 3.70 20.99
CA ASP A 129 7.49 3.33 20.96
C ASP A 129 8.30 4.23 20.01
N LEU A 130 7.69 5.31 19.51
CA LEU A 130 8.34 6.24 18.58
C LEU A 130 9.53 6.94 19.25
N PRO A 131 10.64 7.15 18.50
CA PRO A 131 11.84 7.80 19.02
C PRO A 131 11.68 9.32 19.22
N ILE A 132 10.57 9.90 18.74
CA ILE A 132 10.19 11.29 18.96
C ILE A 132 8.72 11.35 19.36
N LYS A 133 8.34 12.38 20.11
CA LYS A 133 6.94 12.65 20.42
C LYS A 133 6.23 13.22 19.20
N ILE A 134 5.06 12.67 18.89
CA ILE A 134 4.13 13.17 17.87
C ILE A 134 2.80 13.38 18.57
N ASP A 135 2.11 14.48 18.29
CA ASP A 135 0.76 14.66 18.81
C ASP A 135 -0.21 13.72 18.08
N SER A 136 -0.97 12.95 18.85
CA SER A 136 -2.04 12.11 18.31
C SER A 136 -3.09 12.89 17.50
N ASN A 137 -3.29 14.19 17.77
CA ASN A 137 -4.19 15.04 16.99
C ASN A 137 -3.59 15.41 15.63
N GLU A 138 -2.28 15.60 15.52
CA GLU A 138 -1.61 15.79 14.23
C GLU A 138 -1.80 14.56 13.33
N LEU A 139 -1.74 13.35 13.92
CA LEU A 139 -2.05 12.13 13.17
C LEU A 139 -3.50 12.06 12.70
N LYS A 140 -4.46 12.59 13.46
CA LYS A 140 -5.86 12.68 12.99
C LYS A 140 -5.95 13.52 11.74
N VAL A 141 -5.25 14.66 11.69
CA VAL A 141 -5.17 15.49 10.49
C VAL A 141 -4.66 14.67 9.31
N TYR A 142 -3.58 13.91 9.46
CA TYR A 142 -3.13 13.00 8.39
C TYR A 142 -4.17 11.94 8.02
N PHE A 143 -4.91 11.37 8.96
CA PHE A 143 -5.94 10.36 8.63
C PHE A 143 -7.24 10.95 8.06
N GLU A 144 -7.56 12.20 8.41
CA GLU A 144 -8.78 12.90 8.00
C GLU A 144 -8.57 13.68 6.70
N GLU A 145 -7.42 14.35 6.52
CA GLU A 145 -7.01 14.97 5.25
C GLU A 145 -6.71 13.93 4.17
N LEU A 146 -6.30 12.72 4.57
CA LEU A 146 -6.16 11.59 3.64
C LEU A 146 -7.45 10.76 3.50
N ASN A 147 -8.62 11.27 3.91
CA ASN A 147 -9.91 10.88 3.30
C ASN A 147 -9.94 11.32 1.83
N ILE A 148 -9.09 10.71 1.02
CA ILE A 148 -9.14 10.67 -0.43
C ILE A 148 -10.30 9.73 -0.80
N PRO A 149 -11.39 10.21 -1.42
CA PRO A 149 -11.62 9.89 -2.82
C PRO A 149 -10.55 10.53 -3.72
#